data_AF-A0A0P6XIY3-F1
#
_entry.id   AF-A0A0P6XIY3-F1
#
_cell.length_a   1.000
_cell.length_b   1.000
_cell.length_c   1.000
_cell.angle_alpha   90.00
_cell.angle_beta   90.00
_cell.angle_gamma   90.00
#
_symmetry.space_group_name_H-M   'P 1'
#
loop_
_entity.id
_entity.type
_entity.pdbx_description
1 polymer ?
#
loop_
_entity_poly.entity_id
_entity_poly.type
_entity_poly.pdbx_seq_one_letter_code
_entity_poly.pdbx_strand_id
1 'polypeptide(L)'
;MKQWIKLYIEILDDPKMGRMSDRLFRRAIELFLMAGRSGNDGVLPPVDDLAWILRIEETTLVEDLHSLAAVGIVHEQEPGIWVVTNFAERQDADTSAERIANYRKQKRVTKRYSTRNDDVTKRYNNSNEHETKRYGDKEEEVEEDKEEEVEEEVDADAKNSGGNNSDDITAYFSPEMQPLIEAFTATTGIYAPVGGGGRTKRWHDAMIELMRMRASPEEITATCTEMLGQGLKIAGPWSIVNGLNVYRSRQRAPNGKNKNTPKPAEKQYTPEQIYEALYGEKP
;
A
#
# COMPACT_ATOMS: atom_id res chain seq x y z
N MET A 1 7.09 15.88 -20.31
CA MET A 1 8.54 15.60 -20.17
C MET A 1 8.83 15.25 -18.71
N LYS A 2 9.49 14.11 -18.45
CA LYS A 2 9.98 13.78 -17.11
C LYS A 2 11.14 14.71 -16.76
N GLN A 3 11.14 15.29 -15.56
CA GLN A 3 12.21 16.19 -15.10
C GLN A 3 13.41 15.44 -14.51
N TRP A 4 13.25 14.14 -14.24
CA TRP A 4 14.23 13.29 -13.60
C TRP A 4 14.01 11.83 -14.04
N ILE A 5 15.04 11.01 -13.86
CA ILE A 5 15.00 9.56 -14.05
C ILE A 5 15.42 8.86 -12.76
N LYS A 6 14.93 7.64 -12.54
CA LYS A 6 15.46 6.76 -11.51
C LYS A 6 16.84 6.27 -11.93
N LEU A 7 17.83 6.46 -11.07
CA LEU A 7 19.15 5.82 -11.19
C LEU A 7 19.35 4.94 -9.96
N TYR A 8 19.51 3.63 -10.20
CA TYR A 8 19.63 2.67 -9.12
C TYR A 8 21.07 2.59 -8.61
N ILE A 9 21.24 2.53 -7.30
CA ILE A 9 22.56 2.44 -6.65
C ILE A 9 23.33 1.16 -7.02
N GLU A 10 22.64 0.11 -7.47
CA GLU A 10 23.23 -1.14 -7.94
C GLU A 10 24.18 -0.95 -9.13
N ILE A 11 24.09 0.19 -9.82
CA ILE A 11 25.01 0.58 -10.90
C ILE A 11 26.48 0.59 -10.44
N LEU A 12 26.73 0.78 -9.14
CA LEU A 12 28.07 0.75 -8.56
C LEU A 12 28.63 -0.68 -8.44
N ASP A 13 27.74 -1.67 -8.28
CA ASP A 13 28.10 -3.08 -8.12
C ASP A 13 27.97 -3.87 -9.43
N ASP A 14 27.37 -3.28 -10.48
CA ASP A 14 27.23 -3.91 -11.79
C ASP A 14 28.61 -4.08 -12.46
N PRO A 15 29.07 -5.33 -12.74
CA PRO A 15 30.35 -5.58 -13.38
C PRO A 15 30.47 -4.94 -14.76
N LYS A 16 29.37 -4.70 -15.47
CA LYS A 16 29.37 -4.03 -16.78
C LYS A 16 29.76 -2.56 -16.61
N MET A 17 29.20 -1.91 -15.59
CA MET A 17 29.41 -0.50 -15.27
C MET A 17 30.74 -0.24 -14.56
N GLY A 18 31.19 -1.17 -13.72
CA GLY A 18 32.48 -1.05 -13.02
C GLY A 18 33.72 -1.30 -13.90
N ARG A 19 33.57 -1.95 -15.06
CA ARG A 19 34.69 -2.31 -15.95
C ARG A 19 34.87 -1.38 -17.15
N MET A 20 33.92 -0.50 -17.41
CA MET A 20 34.02 0.47 -18.50
C MET A 20 34.97 1.62 -18.15
N SER A 21 35.50 2.29 -19.17
CA SER A 21 36.26 3.51 -18.97
C SER A 21 35.36 4.65 -18.48
N ASP A 22 35.92 5.63 -17.77
CA ASP A 22 35.20 6.82 -17.30
C ASP A 22 34.42 7.52 -18.42
N ARG A 23 34.98 7.55 -19.64
CA ARG A 23 34.31 8.10 -20.82
C ARG A 23 33.02 7.37 -21.14
N LEU A 24 33.06 6.04 -21.22
CA LEU A 24 31.90 5.21 -21.53
C LEU A 24 30.88 5.21 -20.40
N PHE A 25 31.33 5.25 -19.14
CA PHE A 25 30.45 5.40 -17.99
C PHE A 25 29.67 6.71 -18.06
N ARG A 26 30.38 7.82 -18.28
CA ARG A 26 29.73 9.12 -18.49
C ARG A 26 28.76 9.08 -19.67
N ARG A 27 29.15 8.46 -20.79
CA ARG A 27 28.28 8.33 -21.97
C ARG A 27 27.01 7.56 -21.64
N ALA A 28 27.09 6.45 -20.92
CA ALA A 28 25.92 5.69 -20.50
C ALA A 28 24.93 6.54 -19.69
N ILE A 29 25.43 7.31 -18.72
CA ILE A 29 24.59 8.22 -17.93
C ILE A 29 23.94 9.30 -18.81
N GLU A 30 24.70 9.90 -19.74
CA GLU A 30 24.17 10.88 -20.69
C GLU A 30 23.05 10.28 -21.56
N LEU A 31 23.20 9.05 -22.04
CA LEU A 31 22.18 8.35 -22.82
C LEU A 31 20.93 8.03 -21.99
N PHE A 32 21.08 7.64 -20.72
CA PHE A 32 19.92 7.43 -19.84
C PHE A 32 19.09 8.71 -19.67
N LEU A 33 19.76 9.86 -19.53
CA LEU A 33 19.09 11.15 -19.45
C LEU A 33 18.40 11.52 -20.77
N MET A 34 19.02 11.21 -21.91
CA MET A 34 18.44 11.44 -23.23
C MET A 34 17.20 10.59 -23.48
N ALA A 35 17.22 9.31 -23.09
CA ALA A 35 16.06 8.45 -23.12
C ALA A 35 14.92 8.99 -22.25
N GLY A 36 15.24 9.42 -21.03
CA GLY A 36 14.26 10.01 -20.10
C GLY A 36 13.65 11.32 -20.58
N ARG A 37 14.46 12.16 -21.24
CA ARG A 37 14.02 13.42 -21.85
C ARG A 37 13.06 13.19 -23.01
N SER A 38 13.35 12.20 -23.85
CA SER A 38 12.55 11.86 -25.04
C SER A 38 11.19 11.26 -24.66
N GLY A 39 11.14 10.49 -23.56
CA GLY A 39 9.89 9.94 -23.04
C GLY A 39 9.32 8.77 -23.85
N ASN A 40 10.12 8.22 -24.77
CA ASN A 40 9.76 7.12 -25.66
C ASN A 40 10.35 5.80 -25.15
N ASP A 41 10.14 5.46 -23.88
CA ASP A 41 10.47 4.16 -23.29
C ASP A 41 11.91 3.64 -23.48
N GLY A 42 12.88 4.54 -23.67
CA GLY A 42 14.29 4.18 -23.88
C GLY A 42 14.84 4.56 -25.24
N VAL A 43 13.97 4.90 -26.20
CA VAL A 43 14.39 5.28 -27.56
C VAL A 43 15.15 6.60 -27.50
N LEU A 44 16.33 6.59 -28.11
CA LEU A 44 17.20 7.74 -28.22
C LEU A 44 16.88 8.53 -29.51
N PRO A 45 17.16 9.84 -29.53
CA PRO A 45 17.10 10.62 -30.77
C PRO A 45 18.07 10.07 -31.83
N PRO A 46 17.90 10.49 -33.10
CA PRO A 46 18.88 10.29 -34.15
C PRO A 46 20.31 10.69 -33.74
N VAL A 47 21.30 10.02 -34.33
CA VAL A 47 22.72 10.15 -33.92
C VAL A 47 23.26 11.57 -34.13
N ASP A 48 22.85 12.25 -35.20
CA ASP A 48 23.17 13.65 -35.48
C ASP A 48 22.65 14.60 -34.40
N ASP A 49 21.38 14.44 -34.00
CA ASP A 49 20.77 15.19 -32.91
C ASP A 49 21.47 14.91 -31.57
N LEU A 50 21.74 13.64 -31.27
CA LEU A 50 22.49 13.25 -30.06
C LEU A 50 23.88 13.88 -30.03
N ALA A 51 24.63 13.81 -31.14
CA ALA A 51 25.96 14.38 -31.25
C ALA A 51 25.93 15.90 -31.00
N TRP A 52 24.96 16.61 -31.58
CA TRP A 52 24.77 18.03 -31.34
C TRP A 52 24.44 18.35 -29.88
N ILE A 53 23.56 17.57 -29.24
CA ILE A 53 23.15 17.77 -27.84
C ILE A 53 24.31 17.49 -26.88
N LEU A 54 25.02 16.39 -27.08
CA LEU A 54 26.13 15.96 -26.23
C LEU A 54 27.43 16.70 -26.53
N ARG A 55 27.46 17.51 -27.59
CA ARG A 55 28.61 18.31 -28.04
C ARG A 55 29.81 17.43 -28.40
N ILE A 56 29.55 16.35 -29.13
CA ILE A 56 30.59 15.42 -29.58
C ILE A 56 30.50 15.19 -31.09
N GLU A 57 31.56 14.64 -31.67
CA GLU A 57 31.55 14.23 -33.06
C GLU A 57 30.71 12.96 -33.26
N GLU A 58 29.96 12.89 -34.37
CA GLU A 58 29.12 11.73 -34.71
C GLU A 58 29.92 10.42 -34.79
N THR A 59 31.12 10.44 -35.37
CA THR A 59 31.97 9.24 -35.50
C THR A 59 32.32 8.66 -34.13
N THR A 60 32.74 9.53 -33.19
CA THR A 60 33.05 9.17 -31.81
C THR A 60 31.79 8.67 -31.07
N LEU A 61 30.63 9.27 -31.33
CA LEU A 61 29.38 8.85 -30.72
C LEU A 61 28.99 7.45 -31.17
N VAL A 62 29.14 7.15 -32.45
CA VAL A 62 28.83 5.84 -33.02
C VAL A 62 29.77 4.77 -32.44
N GLU A 63 31.07 5.06 -32.31
CA GLU A 63 32.02 4.16 -31.64
C GLU A 63 31.65 3.89 -30.18
N ASP A 64 31.27 4.94 -29.44
CA ASP A 64 30.80 4.82 -28.06
C ASP A 64 29.50 3.99 -27.98
N LEU A 65 28.55 4.19 -28.90
CA LEU A 65 27.30 3.44 -28.98
C LEU A 65 27.55 1.95 -29.23
N HIS A 66 28.43 1.60 -30.18
CA HIS A 66 28.81 0.20 -30.41
C HIS A 66 29.52 -0.41 -29.20
N SER A 67 30.39 0.35 -28.54
CA SER A 67 31.08 -0.11 -27.33
C SER A 67 30.10 -0.38 -26.18
N LEU A 68 29.10 0.48 -26.01
CA LEU A 68 28.02 0.32 -25.02
C LEU A 68 27.04 -0.80 -25.42
N ALA A 69 26.84 -1.03 -26.72
CA ALA A 69 26.04 -2.14 -27.21
C ALA A 69 26.69 -3.49 -26.90
N ALA A 70 28.01 -3.59 -27.04
CA ALA A 70 28.75 -4.81 -26.73
C ALA A 70 28.62 -5.26 -25.26
N VAL A 71 28.42 -4.32 -24.33
CA VAL A 71 28.15 -4.61 -22.91
C VAL A 71 26.66 -4.67 -22.57
N GLY A 72 25.78 -4.44 -23.54
CA GLY A 72 24.32 -4.54 -23.43
C GLY A 72 23.64 -3.36 -22.74
N ILE A 73 24.27 -2.19 -22.71
CA ILE A 73 23.69 -0.97 -22.13
C ILE A 73 22.69 -0.32 -23.09
N VAL A 74 23.02 -0.34 -24.38
CA VAL A 74 22.12 0.06 -25.48
C VAL A 74 22.04 -1.08 -26.50
N HIS A 75 21.07 -1.01 -27.40
CA HIS A 75 21.02 -1.85 -28.59
C HIS A 75 20.39 -1.08 -29.75
N GLU A 76 20.72 -1.50 -30.96
CA GLU A 76 20.12 -0.96 -32.18
C GLU A 76 18.90 -1.81 -32.53
N GLN A 77 17.72 -1.18 -32.57
CA GLN A 77 16.46 -1.87 -32.88
C GLN A 77 16.24 -1.92 -34.40
N GLU A 78 16.50 -0.80 -35.07
CA GLU A 78 16.47 -0.62 -36.51
C GLU A 78 17.69 0.22 -36.92
N PRO A 79 18.13 0.20 -38.19
CA PRO A 79 19.29 0.98 -38.63
C PRO A 79 19.17 2.46 -38.24
N GLY A 80 20.06 2.92 -37.36
CA GLY A 80 20.08 4.30 -36.85
C GLY A 80 19.16 4.58 -35.65
N ILE A 81 18.36 3.61 -35.20
CA ILE A 81 17.47 3.73 -34.03
C ILE A 81 18.07 2.97 -32.84
N TRP A 82 18.59 3.75 -31.90
CA TRP A 82 19.23 3.24 -30.68
C TRP A 82 18.28 3.31 -29.48
N VAL A 83 18.29 2.26 -28.65
CA VAL A 83 17.43 2.13 -27.49
C VAL A 83 18.26 1.74 -26.26
N VAL A 84 17.99 2.39 -25.12
CA VAL A 84 18.55 2.02 -23.82
C VAL A 84 17.87 0.75 -23.32
N THR A 85 18.68 -0.27 -23.01
CA THR A 85 18.20 -1.57 -22.56
C THR A 85 17.46 -1.47 -21.22
N ASN A 86 16.30 -2.12 -21.12
CA ASN A 86 15.45 -2.18 -19.92
C ASN A 86 15.07 -0.80 -19.33
N PHE A 87 15.07 0.26 -20.14
CA PHE A 87 14.77 1.61 -19.65
C PHE A 87 13.34 1.71 -19.12
N ALA A 88 12.35 1.26 -19.89
CA ALA A 88 10.94 1.32 -19.48
C ALA A 88 10.69 0.61 -18.14
N GLU A 89 11.14 -0.64 -18.03
CA GLU A 89 11.03 -1.47 -16.82
C GLU A 89 11.65 -0.76 -15.60
N ARG A 90 12.85 -0.21 -15.75
CA ARG A 90 13.56 0.50 -14.67
C ARG A 90 12.92 1.85 -14.32
N GLN A 91 12.17 2.46 -15.23
CA GLN A 91 11.52 3.74 -15.00
C GLN A 91 10.05 3.61 -14.59
N ASP A 92 9.49 2.40 -14.57
CA ASP A 92 8.11 2.15 -14.18
C ASP A 92 7.91 2.37 -12.67
N ALA A 93 6.66 2.52 -12.24
CA ALA A 93 6.32 2.65 -10.84
C ALA A 93 6.55 1.31 -10.11
N ASP A 94 7.24 1.35 -8.97
CA ASP A 94 7.40 0.18 -8.12
C ASP A 94 6.02 -0.34 -7.72
N THR A 95 5.83 -1.65 -7.84
CA THR A 95 4.59 -2.29 -7.43
C THR A 95 4.37 -2.11 -5.91
N SER A 96 3.12 -2.22 -5.45
CA SER A 96 2.82 -2.15 -4.02
C SER A 96 3.56 -3.22 -3.23
N ALA A 97 3.74 -4.41 -3.81
CA ALA A 97 4.47 -5.52 -3.22
C ALA A 97 5.97 -5.19 -3.05
N GLU A 98 6.64 -4.69 -4.09
CA GLU A 98 8.05 -4.30 -4.04
C GLU A 98 8.30 -3.17 -3.05
N ARG A 99 7.38 -2.19 -2.98
CA ARG A 99 7.47 -1.09 -2.01
C ARG A 99 7.44 -1.60 -0.57
N ILE A 100 6.52 -2.51 -0.26
CA ILE A 100 6.42 -3.13 1.07
C ILE A 100 7.66 -3.98 1.37
N ALA A 101 8.15 -4.75 0.40
CA ALA A 101 9.36 -5.55 0.55
C ALA A 101 10.59 -4.67 0.85
N ASN A 102 10.76 -3.58 0.11
CA ASN A 102 11.84 -2.61 0.32
C ASN A 102 11.74 -1.93 1.68
N TYR A 103 10.52 -1.52 2.10
CA TYR A 103 10.29 -0.96 3.43
C TYR A 103 10.67 -1.95 4.54
N ARG A 104 10.25 -3.22 4.42
CA ARG A 104 10.62 -4.29 5.37
C ARG A 104 12.13 -4.51 5.41
N LYS A 105 12.79 -4.53 4.24
CA LYS A 105 14.26 -4.66 4.12
C LYS A 105 14.98 -3.52 4.83
N GLN A 106 14.54 -2.27 4.61
CA GLN A 106 15.08 -1.10 5.30
C GLN A 106 14.88 -1.17 6.82
N LYS A 107 13.67 -1.50 7.30
CA LYS A 107 13.41 -1.69 8.74
C LYS A 107 14.37 -2.72 9.38
N ARG A 108 14.62 -3.86 8.70
CA ARG A 108 15.56 -4.90 9.19
C ARG A 108 17.00 -4.38 9.27
N VAL A 109 17.44 -3.61 8.27
CA VAL A 109 18.78 -3.01 8.25
C VAL A 109 18.92 -1.98 9.37
N THR A 110 17.98 -1.06 9.51
CA THR A 110 18.00 -0.04 10.57
C THR A 110 18.00 -0.66 11.96
N LYS A 111 17.17 -1.69 12.21
CA LYS A 111 17.18 -2.43 13.49
C LYS A 111 18.56 -3.04 13.79
N ARG A 112 19.20 -3.68 12.79
CA ARG A 112 20.55 -4.25 12.94
C ARG A 112 21.63 -3.22 13.30
N TYR A 113 21.53 -1.99 12.76
CA TYR A 113 22.50 -0.93 13.06
C TYR A 113 22.17 -0.16 14.35
N SER A 114 20.89 -0.02 14.71
CA SER A 114 20.45 0.61 15.96
C SER A 114 20.93 -0.19 17.19
N THR A 115 20.75 -1.52 17.19
CA THR A 115 21.15 -2.38 18.32
C THR A 115 22.67 -2.49 18.50
N ARG A 116 23.49 -2.08 17.51
CA ARG A 116 24.96 -2.13 17.59
C ARG A 116 25.59 -0.89 18.22
N ASN A 117 24.85 0.21 18.35
CA ASN A 117 25.34 1.47 18.91
C ASN A 117 24.72 1.83 20.26
N ASP A 118 23.92 0.93 20.85
CA ASP A 118 23.14 1.21 22.07
C ASP A 118 23.96 1.27 23.37
N ASP A 119 25.31 1.15 23.33
CA ASP A 119 26.12 1.07 24.55
C ASP A 119 27.44 1.86 24.53
N VAL A 120 27.53 2.97 23.78
CA VAL A 120 28.70 3.88 23.87
C VAL A 120 28.28 5.33 23.98
N THR A 121 27.45 5.65 24.98
CA THR A 121 27.51 6.84 25.85
C THR A 121 26.17 7.01 26.56
N LYS A 122 26.09 6.60 27.84
CA LYS A 122 25.08 7.15 28.73
C LYS A 122 25.42 8.62 28.95
N ARG A 123 24.84 9.51 28.14
CA ARG A 123 24.93 10.95 28.38
C ARG A 123 24.16 11.23 29.67
N TYR A 124 24.89 11.42 30.76
CA TYR A 124 24.35 11.99 32.00
C TYR A 124 23.93 13.44 31.68
N ASN A 125 22.71 13.62 31.18
CA ASN A 125 22.08 14.94 31.07
C ASN A 125 21.43 15.25 32.42
N ASN A 126 22.25 15.54 33.42
CA ASN A 126 21.79 16.13 34.67
C ASN A 126 22.47 17.49 34.85
N SER A 127 22.13 18.43 33.97
CA SER A 127 22.32 19.85 34.22
C SER A 127 21.35 20.66 33.33
N ASN A 128 20.60 21.53 34.00
CA ASN A 128 19.62 22.50 33.48
C ASN A 128 18.17 22.00 33.32
N GLU A 129 17.59 21.55 34.44
CA GLU A 129 16.15 21.30 34.61
C GLU A 129 15.30 22.60 34.71
N HIS A 130 15.91 23.77 34.69
CA HIS A 130 15.21 25.01 35.04
C HIS A 130 15.37 26.12 33.99
N GLU A 131 15.04 25.86 32.72
CA GLU A 131 14.65 26.91 31.76
C GLU A 131 14.24 26.29 30.41
N THR A 132 12.93 26.06 30.23
CA THR A 132 12.13 26.28 29.00
C THR A 132 10.84 25.44 29.05
N LYS A 133 9.82 25.97 29.74
CA LYS A 133 8.42 25.53 29.54
C LYS A 133 7.90 26.19 28.27
N ARG A 134 7.79 25.47 27.15
CA ARG A 134 6.85 25.85 26.08
C ARG A 134 6.50 24.68 25.14
N TYR A 135 5.28 24.18 25.32
CA TYR A 135 4.41 23.41 24.43
C TYR A 135 5.02 22.47 23.36
N GLY A 136 4.77 21.17 23.56
CA GLY A 136 4.77 20.13 22.53
C GLY A 136 4.12 18.88 23.10
N ASP A 137 2.93 18.53 22.58
CA ASP A 137 2.14 17.36 22.97
C ASP A 137 2.96 16.07 22.93
N LYS A 138 2.79 15.23 23.95
CA LYS A 138 3.23 13.84 23.97
C LYS A 138 2.19 13.00 23.24
N GLU A 139 2.50 12.52 22.05
CA GLU A 139 1.87 11.33 21.48
C GLU A 139 2.76 10.13 21.83
N GLU A 140 2.27 9.28 22.74
CA GLU A 140 2.83 7.94 22.99
C GLU A 140 2.35 7.00 21.88
N GLU A 141 3.22 6.66 20.93
CA GLU A 141 2.97 5.55 19.99
C GLU A 141 3.34 4.22 20.66
N VAL A 142 2.31 3.50 21.09
CA VAL A 142 2.37 2.06 21.36
C VAL A 142 2.11 1.34 20.03
N GLU A 143 3.15 0.86 19.35
CA GLU A 143 2.98 -0.07 18.23
C GLU A 143 3.01 -1.52 18.74
N GLU A 144 1.82 -2.13 18.76
CA GLU A 144 1.59 -3.54 19.02
C GLU A 144 1.84 -4.34 17.72
N ASP A 145 2.82 -5.24 17.76
CA ASP A 145 3.24 -6.10 16.64
C ASP A 145 2.07 -6.98 16.14
N LYS A 146 1.76 -6.92 14.84
CA LYS A 146 0.96 -7.94 14.15
C LYS A 146 1.77 -8.57 13.02
N GLU A 147 2.09 -9.84 13.24
CA GLU A 147 2.62 -10.76 12.24
C GLU A 147 1.48 -11.13 11.27
N GLU A 148 1.70 -10.99 9.96
CA GLU A 148 0.83 -11.56 8.94
C GLU A 148 1.64 -12.49 8.03
N GLU A 149 1.16 -13.74 7.96
CA GLU A 149 1.66 -14.86 7.19
C GLU A 149 1.54 -14.62 5.68
N VAL A 150 2.49 -15.19 4.95
CA VAL A 150 2.60 -15.14 3.49
C VAL A 150 1.83 -16.35 2.92
N GLU A 151 0.87 -16.12 2.03
CA GLU A 151 0.33 -17.17 1.15
C GLU A 151 0.82 -16.94 -0.28
N GLU A 152 1.33 -18.03 -0.86
CA GLU A 152 1.97 -18.17 -2.17
C GLU A 152 0.89 -18.43 -3.23
N GLU A 153 0.81 -17.60 -4.28
CA GLU A 153 -0.09 -17.84 -5.42
C GLU A 153 0.60 -18.71 -6.48
N VAL A 154 -0.07 -19.80 -6.87
CA VAL A 154 0.25 -20.61 -8.06
C VAL A 154 -0.60 -20.12 -9.24
N ASP A 155 0.08 -19.64 -10.29
CA ASP A 155 -0.50 -19.20 -11.55
C ASP A 155 -1.17 -20.34 -12.34
N ALA A 156 -2.34 -20.07 -12.90
CA ALA A 156 -2.86 -20.80 -14.06
C ALA A 156 -3.56 -19.87 -15.06
N ASP A 157 -3.01 -19.91 -16.26
CA ASP A 157 -3.28 -19.20 -17.51
C ASP A 157 -4.73 -19.37 -18.03
N ALA A 158 -5.32 -18.30 -18.59
CA ALA A 158 -6.46 -18.39 -19.51
C ALA A 158 -6.60 -17.15 -20.40
N LYS A 159 -6.31 -17.33 -21.69
CA LYS A 159 -6.52 -16.38 -22.79
C LYS A 159 -7.99 -16.32 -23.25
N ASN A 160 -8.45 -15.09 -23.48
CA ASN A 160 -9.24 -14.59 -24.62
C ASN A 160 -10.68 -15.12 -24.90
N SER A 161 -11.68 -14.22 -24.86
CA SER A 161 -12.76 -14.10 -25.87
C SER A 161 -13.62 -12.86 -25.61
N GLY A 162 -13.97 -12.11 -26.67
CA GLY A 162 -14.81 -10.92 -26.61
C GLY A 162 -16.32 -11.18 -26.72
N GLY A 163 -17.09 -10.14 -26.37
CA GLY A 163 -18.40 -9.77 -26.91
C GLY A 163 -19.63 -10.62 -26.57
N ASN A 164 -20.45 -10.15 -25.62
CA ASN A 164 -21.87 -9.79 -25.85
C ASN A 164 -22.56 -9.29 -24.56
N ASN A 165 -23.44 -8.30 -24.74
CA ASN A 165 -24.34 -7.78 -23.70
C ASN A 165 -25.36 -8.84 -23.27
N SER A 166 -25.23 -9.30 -22.02
CA SER A 166 -26.36 -9.66 -21.16
C SER A 166 -26.00 -9.30 -19.73
N ASP A 167 -26.98 -8.78 -19.01
CA ASP A 167 -26.95 -8.36 -17.61
C ASP A 167 -26.64 -9.51 -16.65
N ASP A 168 -25.42 -10.04 -16.70
CA ASP A 168 -25.05 -11.25 -15.97
C ASP A 168 -23.95 -10.98 -14.94
N ILE A 169 -24.39 -10.57 -13.75
CA ILE A 169 -23.59 -10.50 -12.52
C ILE A 169 -22.93 -11.86 -12.21
N THR A 170 -23.42 -12.96 -12.79
CA THR A 170 -22.97 -14.33 -12.47
C THR A 170 -21.64 -14.74 -13.10
N ALA A 171 -21.12 -14.01 -14.09
CA ALA A 171 -19.87 -14.41 -14.74
C ALA A 171 -18.61 -14.15 -13.88
N TYR A 172 -18.72 -13.29 -12.86
CA TYR A 172 -17.57 -12.88 -12.03
C TYR A 172 -17.67 -13.30 -10.56
N PHE A 173 -18.88 -13.53 -10.03
CA PHE A 173 -19.08 -13.98 -8.65
C PHE A 173 -19.60 -15.41 -8.64
N SER A 174 -18.89 -16.30 -7.94
CA SER A 174 -19.34 -17.69 -7.74
C SER A 174 -20.76 -17.74 -7.16
N PRO A 175 -21.61 -18.69 -7.56
CA PRO A 175 -22.94 -18.89 -6.97
C PRO A 175 -22.91 -19.01 -5.44
N GLU A 176 -21.80 -19.51 -4.88
CA GLU A 176 -21.60 -19.66 -3.44
C GLU A 176 -21.45 -18.31 -2.69
N MET A 177 -21.04 -17.25 -3.40
CA MET A 177 -20.89 -15.91 -2.83
C MET A 177 -22.21 -15.14 -2.76
N GLN A 178 -23.20 -15.52 -3.57
CA GLN A 178 -24.48 -14.81 -3.67
C GLN A 178 -25.20 -14.59 -2.34
N PRO A 179 -25.31 -15.56 -1.41
CA PRO A 179 -25.98 -15.30 -0.13
C PRO A 179 -25.27 -14.25 0.73
N LEU A 180 -23.94 -14.12 0.63
CA LEU A 180 -23.17 -13.10 1.35
C LEU A 180 -23.34 -11.72 0.69
N ILE A 181 -23.34 -11.70 -0.64
CA ILE A 181 -23.60 -10.52 -1.45
C ILE A 181 -25.01 -9.97 -1.15
N GLU A 182 -26.03 -10.82 -1.15
CA GLU A 182 -27.40 -10.45 -0.83
C GLU A 182 -27.53 -9.89 0.59
N ALA A 183 -26.93 -10.54 1.59
CA ALA A 183 -26.94 -10.04 2.97
C ALA A 183 -26.28 -8.66 3.12
N PHE A 184 -25.13 -8.47 2.48
CA PHE A 184 -24.41 -7.19 2.50
C PHE A 184 -25.20 -6.09 1.79
N THR A 185 -25.71 -6.38 0.60
CA THR A 185 -26.47 -5.42 -0.23
C THR A 185 -27.79 -5.03 0.42
N ALA A 186 -28.51 -5.99 1.01
CA ALA A 186 -29.77 -5.74 1.72
C ALA A 186 -29.58 -4.81 2.94
N THR A 187 -28.45 -4.92 3.64
CA THR A 187 -28.20 -4.12 4.85
C THR A 187 -27.63 -2.74 4.54
N THR A 188 -26.73 -2.66 3.57
CA THR A 188 -25.97 -1.42 3.28
C THR A 188 -26.53 -0.60 2.13
N GLY A 189 -27.36 -1.21 1.27
CA GLY A 189 -27.82 -0.63 0.02
C GLY A 189 -26.72 -0.50 -1.05
N ILE A 190 -25.52 -1.04 -0.81
CA ILE A 190 -24.38 -0.95 -1.73
C ILE A 190 -24.35 -2.21 -2.60
N TYR A 191 -24.65 -2.04 -3.88
CA TYR A 191 -24.71 -3.11 -4.88
C TYR A 191 -23.33 -3.53 -5.39
N ALA A 192 -23.24 -4.80 -5.82
CA ALA A 192 -22.09 -5.33 -6.55
C ALA A 192 -21.84 -4.50 -7.82
N PRO A 193 -20.60 -4.07 -8.10
CA PRO A 193 -20.29 -3.42 -9.36
C PRO A 193 -20.43 -4.42 -10.52
N VAL A 194 -21.05 -3.98 -11.62
CA VAL A 194 -21.24 -4.79 -12.83
C VAL A 194 -20.08 -4.52 -13.79
N GLY A 195 -19.38 -5.56 -14.25
CA GLY A 195 -18.28 -5.49 -15.22
C GLY A 195 -16.87 -5.74 -14.65
N GLY A 196 -15.89 -6.06 -15.50
CA GLY A 196 -14.55 -6.54 -15.11
C GLY A 196 -13.52 -5.46 -14.76
N GLY A 197 -13.85 -4.51 -13.88
CA GLY A 197 -12.95 -3.43 -13.45
C GLY A 197 -12.26 -3.66 -12.11
N GLY A 198 -11.30 -2.81 -11.76
CA GLY A 198 -10.55 -2.90 -10.49
C GLY A 198 -11.41 -2.81 -9.22
N ARG A 199 -12.58 -2.15 -9.28
CA ARG A 199 -13.56 -2.16 -8.17
C ARG A 199 -14.22 -3.52 -7.99
N THR A 200 -14.52 -4.21 -9.09
CA THR A 200 -15.13 -5.55 -9.09
C THR A 200 -14.16 -6.59 -8.56
N LYS A 201 -12.88 -6.52 -8.95
CA LYS A 201 -11.82 -7.34 -8.36
C LYS A 201 -11.75 -7.16 -6.84
N ARG A 202 -11.68 -5.91 -6.36
CA ARG A 202 -11.67 -5.63 -4.91
C ARG A 202 -12.92 -6.12 -4.17
N TRP A 203 -14.07 -6.12 -4.84
CA TRP A 203 -15.32 -6.63 -4.27
C TRP A 203 -15.29 -8.16 -4.16
N HIS A 204 -14.79 -8.82 -5.20
CA HIS A 204 -14.60 -10.27 -5.27
C HIS A 204 -13.58 -10.77 -4.25
N ASP A 205 -12.42 -10.13 -4.15
CA ASP A 205 -11.38 -10.50 -3.18
C ASP A 205 -11.93 -10.40 -1.74
N ALA A 206 -12.72 -9.36 -1.44
CA ALA A 206 -13.34 -9.22 -0.13
C ALA A 206 -14.42 -10.30 0.14
N MET A 207 -15.16 -10.75 -0.89
CA MET A 207 -16.11 -11.86 -0.74
C MET A 207 -15.39 -13.19 -0.51
N ILE A 208 -14.29 -13.45 -1.22
CA ILE A 208 -13.43 -14.62 -0.97
C ILE A 208 -12.93 -14.60 0.47
N GLU A 209 -12.46 -13.45 0.96
CA GLU A 209 -11.97 -13.30 2.33
C GLU A 209 -13.06 -13.65 3.35
N LEU A 210 -14.30 -13.16 3.16
CA LEU A 210 -15.44 -13.49 4.02
C LEU A 210 -15.80 -14.98 3.97
N MET A 211 -15.72 -15.60 2.78
CA MET A 211 -15.91 -17.05 2.65
C MET A 211 -14.81 -17.86 3.34
N ARG A 212 -13.54 -17.45 3.22
CA ARG A 212 -12.40 -18.06 3.93
C ARG A 212 -12.60 -17.98 5.44
N MET A 213 -13.11 -16.85 5.92
CA MET A 213 -13.52 -16.66 7.32
C MET A 213 -14.76 -17.46 7.71
N ARG A 214 -15.41 -18.18 6.78
CA ARG A 214 -16.68 -18.88 6.99
C ARG A 214 -17.77 -17.96 7.55
N ALA A 215 -17.83 -16.72 7.06
CA ALA A 215 -18.85 -15.77 7.46
C ALA A 215 -20.23 -16.29 7.06
N SER A 216 -21.20 -16.26 7.98
CA SER A 216 -22.59 -16.51 7.63
C SER A 216 -23.28 -15.22 7.13
N PRO A 217 -24.33 -15.34 6.29
CA PRO A 217 -25.13 -14.17 5.88
C PRO A 217 -25.71 -13.38 7.07
N GLU A 218 -26.05 -14.07 8.16
CA GLU A 218 -26.55 -13.45 9.39
C GLU A 218 -25.47 -12.64 10.10
N GLU A 219 -24.24 -13.17 10.19
CA GLU A 219 -23.11 -12.45 10.79
C GLU A 219 -22.75 -11.21 9.99
N ILE A 220 -22.81 -11.27 8.65
CA ILE A 220 -22.60 -10.11 7.77
C ILE A 220 -23.64 -9.04 8.05
N THR A 221 -24.91 -9.42 8.11
CA THR A 221 -26.03 -8.52 8.40
C THR A 221 -25.84 -7.85 9.76
N ALA A 222 -25.58 -8.65 10.81
CA ALA A 222 -25.36 -8.15 12.16
C ALA A 222 -24.17 -7.18 12.23
N THR A 223 -23.04 -7.54 11.61
CA THR A 223 -21.84 -6.69 11.57
C THR A 223 -22.12 -5.36 10.86
N CYS A 224 -22.81 -5.40 9.71
CA CYS A 224 -23.18 -4.19 8.97
C CYS A 224 -24.10 -3.29 9.80
N THR A 225 -25.12 -3.84 10.45
CA THR A 225 -26.04 -3.07 11.30
C THR A 225 -25.33 -2.42 12.48
N GLU A 226 -24.41 -3.12 13.13
CA GLU A 226 -23.64 -2.59 14.25
C GLU A 226 -22.71 -1.45 13.80
N MET A 227 -22.01 -1.63 12.68
CA MET A 227 -21.12 -0.61 12.13
C MET A 227 -21.90 0.65 11.71
N LEU A 228 -23.05 0.50 11.06
CA LEU A 228 -23.93 1.61 10.71
C LEU A 228 -24.49 2.30 11.96
N GLY A 229 -24.88 1.53 12.99
CA GLY A 229 -25.34 2.07 14.28
C GLY A 229 -24.27 2.86 15.04
N GLN A 230 -22.99 2.53 14.83
CA GLN A 230 -21.84 3.27 15.37
C GLN A 230 -21.43 4.47 14.49
N GLY A 231 -22.13 4.72 13.37
CA GLY A 231 -21.82 5.80 12.44
C GLY A 231 -20.57 5.55 11.58
N LEU A 232 -20.10 4.30 11.49
CA LEU A 232 -18.94 3.95 10.67
C LEU A 232 -19.30 3.94 9.19
N LYS A 233 -18.44 4.52 8.36
CA LYS A 233 -18.63 4.58 6.91
C LYS A 233 -18.30 3.23 6.27
N ILE A 234 -19.32 2.56 5.73
CA ILE A 234 -19.17 1.35 4.92
C ILE A 234 -19.07 1.79 3.45
N ALA A 235 -17.93 1.51 2.81
CA ALA A 235 -17.71 1.84 1.39
C ALA A 235 -17.86 0.62 0.47
N GLY A 236 -17.77 -0.59 1.04
CA GLY A 236 -17.91 -1.86 0.36
C GLY A 236 -17.56 -3.01 1.32
N PRO A 237 -17.55 -4.26 0.83
CA PRO A 237 -17.40 -5.42 1.69
C PRO A 237 -16.06 -5.53 2.41
N TRP A 238 -14.99 -4.96 1.85
CA TRP A 238 -13.69 -4.89 2.53
C TRP A 238 -13.77 -4.09 3.85
N SER A 239 -14.74 -3.19 3.99
CA SER A 239 -14.95 -2.43 5.23
C SER A 239 -15.43 -3.31 6.39
N ILE A 240 -16.06 -4.46 6.11
CA ILE A 240 -16.66 -5.31 7.14
C ILE A 240 -15.80 -6.52 7.53
N VAL A 241 -14.74 -6.82 6.80
CA VAL A 241 -13.82 -7.95 7.10
C VAL A 241 -13.27 -7.85 8.53
N ASN A 242 -12.70 -6.69 8.88
CA ASN A 242 -12.22 -6.45 10.24
C ASN A 242 -13.36 -6.31 11.26
N GLY A 243 -14.48 -5.71 10.85
CA GLY A 243 -15.67 -5.59 11.68
C GLY A 243 -16.22 -6.95 12.12
N LEU A 244 -16.17 -7.95 11.24
CA LEU A 244 -16.63 -9.31 11.50
C LEU A 244 -15.79 -10.01 12.56
N ASN A 245 -14.46 -9.83 12.54
CA ASN A 245 -13.57 -10.34 13.58
C ASN A 245 -13.86 -9.71 14.94
N VAL A 246 -14.12 -8.40 14.97
CA VAL A 246 -14.50 -7.69 16.19
C VAL A 246 -15.86 -8.18 16.70
N TYR A 247 -16.84 -8.32 15.81
CA TYR A 247 -18.16 -8.86 16.14
C TYR A 247 -18.04 -10.26 16.76
N ARG A 248 -17.32 -11.18 16.13
CA ARG A 248 -17.08 -12.54 16.64
C ARG A 248 -16.35 -12.56 17.97
N SER A 249 -15.35 -11.71 18.15
CA SER A 249 -14.64 -11.59 19.43
C SER A 249 -15.59 -11.18 20.57
N ARG A 250 -16.52 -10.25 20.30
CA ARG A 250 -17.55 -9.84 21.27
C ARG A 250 -18.56 -10.96 21.57
N GLN A 251 -18.95 -11.75 20.57
CA GLN A 251 -19.85 -12.90 20.78
C GLN A 251 -19.19 -14.03 21.58
N ARG A 252 -17.87 -14.18 21.48
CA ARG A 252 -17.09 -15.19 22.23
C ARG A 252 -16.74 -14.74 23.66
N ALA A 253 -16.82 -13.45 23.95
CA ALA A 253 -16.60 -12.95 25.30
C ALA A 253 -17.77 -13.37 26.22
N PRO A 254 -17.52 -14.01 27.38
CA PRO A 254 -18.59 -14.36 28.30
C PRO A 254 -19.28 -13.07 28.77
N ASN A 255 -20.55 -12.91 28.38
CA ASN A 255 -21.47 -11.79 28.60
C ASN A 255 -20.99 -10.74 29.62
N GLY A 256 -20.00 -9.94 29.20
CA GLY A 256 -19.35 -8.94 30.04
C GLY A 256 -20.08 -7.63 29.83
N LYS A 257 -21.15 -7.42 30.61
CA LYS A 257 -21.90 -6.16 30.79
C LYS A 257 -21.83 -5.21 29.57
N ASN A 258 -22.84 -5.35 28.73
CA ASN A 258 -23.20 -4.45 27.64
C ASN A 258 -23.01 -2.97 28.06
N LYS A 259 -21.95 -2.30 27.57
CA LYS A 259 -21.68 -0.88 27.86
C LYS A 259 -22.65 0.08 27.14
N ASN A 260 -23.65 -0.45 26.43
CA ASN A 260 -24.69 0.31 25.72
C ASN A 260 -26.10 0.08 26.28
N THR A 261 -26.27 -0.20 27.57
CA THR A 261 -27.56 0.13 28.21
C THR A 261 -27.62 1.64 28.43
N PRO A 262 -28.68 2.35 28.01
CA PRO A 262 -28.85 3.75 28.36
C PRO A 262 -28.78 3.88 29.89
N LYS A 263 -27.93 4.79 30.36
CA LYS A 263 -27.75 5.11 31.79
C LYS A 263 -29.15 5.24 32.40
N PRO A 264 -29.52 4.46 33.44
CA PRO A 264 -30.82 4.62 34.06
C PRO A 264 -30.92 6.07 34.51
N ALA A 265 -32.00 6.75 34.10
CA ALA A 265 -32.24 8.15 34.43
C ALA A 265 -31.95 8.36 35.91
N GLU A 266 -31.02 9.29 36.21
CA GLU A 266 -30.73 9.70 37.58
C GLU A 266 -32.06 10.09 38.22
N LYS A 267 -32.52 9.29 39.19
CA LYS A 267 -33.70 9.63 39.97
C LYS A 267 -33.37 10.95 40.66
N GLN A 268 -33.97 12.02 40.18
CA GLN A 268 -33.96 13.30 40.87
C GLN A 268 -34.75 13.09 42.17
N TYR A 269 -34.03 12.94 43.27
CA TYR A 269 -34.64 12.94 44.59
C TYR A 269 -35.10 14.37 44.87
N THR A 270 -36.37 14.51 45.24
CA THR A 270 -36.89 15.79 45.71
C THR A 270 -36.14 16.20 47.00
N PRO A 271 -35.99 17.50 47.29
CA PRO A 271 -35.28 17.96 48.50
C PRO A 271 -35.78 17.29 49.78
N GLU A 272 -37.08 16.97 49.86
CA GLU A 272 -37.71 16.26 50.98
C GLU A 272 -37.20 14.82 51.12
N GLN A 273 -37.04 14.10 50.01
CA GLN A 273 -36.50 12.72 50.01
C GLN A 273 -35.01 12.68 50.37
N ILE A 274 -34.26 13.73 50.03
CA ILE A 274 -32.86 13.87 50.43
C ILE A 274 -32.79 14.13 51.95
N TYR A 275 -33.69 14.95 52.48
CA TYR A 275 -33.75 15.27 53.90
C TYR A 275 -34.14 14.05 54.76
N GLU A 276 -35.16 13.30 54.34
CA GLU A 276 -35.61 12.08 55.01
C GLU A 276 -34.52 10.98 55.00
N ALA A 277 -33.75 10.87 53.91
CA ALA A 277 -32.66 9.90 53.82
C ALA A 277 -31.43 10.26 54.69
N LEU A 278 -31.18 11.54 54.94
CA LEU A 278 -30.04 12.00 55.72
C LEU A 278 -30.35 12.15 57.22
N TYR A 279 -31.61 12.48 57.56
CA TYR A 279 -31.97 12.87 58.92
C TYR A 279 -33.11 12.04 59.53
N GLY A 280 -33.71 11.10 58.79
CA GLY A 280 -34.63 10.09 59.33
C GLY A 280 -36.01 10.59 59.78
N GLU A 281 -36.28 11.89 59.67
CA GLU A 281 -37.56 12.50 60.03
C GLU A 281 -37.97 13.52 58.96
N LYS A 282 -39.28 13.56 58.64
CA LYS A 282 -39.84 14.54 57.70
C LYS A 282 -39.92 15.92 58.37
N PRO A 283 -39.61 17.01 57.64
CA PRO A 283 -39.87 18.36 58.12
C PRO A 283 -41.37 18.61 58.32
#